data_AF-A0A7W0JG00-F1
#
_entry.id   AF-A0A7W0JG00-F1
#
_cell.length_a   1.000
_cell.length_b   1.000
_cell.length_c   1.000
_cell.angle_alpha   90.00
_cell.angle_beta   90.00
_cell.angle_gamma   90.00
#
_symmetry.space_group_name_H-M   'P 1'
#
loop_
_entity.id
_entity.type
_entity.pdbx_description
1 polymer ?
#
loop_
_entity_poly.entity_id
_entity_poly.type
_entity_poly.pdbx_seq_one_letter_code
_entity_poly.pdbx_strand_id
1 'polypeptide(L)'
;MMCPKTSRPLRQVVCLLLTLSLCALPAHAGIVIRGTQGVTMTGVDGIHYDNTSGVTMTGVDGFLGLNVNGIFKTGSDGVTMTGVDGVTMTGVDGVSYTGSNSYSASHVDSASMASADGVTMTGVDGVTMTGVDGQTWQVNSIIVREPDGVTMTG
;
A
#
# COMPACT_ATOMS: atom_id res chain seq x y z
N MET A 1 12.92 -41.98 44.20
CA MET A 1 11.74 -41.40 43.53
C MET A 1 11.50 -40.02 44.11
N MET A 2 11.77 -38.94 43.38
CA MET A 2 11.24 -37.61 43.72
C MET A 2 11.27 -36.76 42.45
N CYS A 3 10.14 -36.77 41.76
CA CYS A 3 9.86 -35.89 40.64
C CYS A 3 9.48 -34.53 41.24
N PRO A 4 10.22 -33.43 40.99
CA PRO A 4 9.88 -32.15 41.58
C PRO A 4 8.58 -31.64 40.95
N LYS A 5 7.53 -31.57 41.76
CA LYS A 5 6.26 -30.92 41.43
C LYS A 5 6.56 -29.46 41.09
N THR A 6 6.67 -29.16 39.81
CA THR A 6 6.70 -27.77 39.31
C THR A 6 5.41 -27.10 39.76
N SER A 7 5.57 -26.08 40.60
CA SER A 7 4.48 -25.43 41.32
C SER A 7 3.53 -24.77 40.31
N ARG A 8 2.28 -25.25 40.28
CA ARG A 8 1.15 -24.67 39.53
C ARG A 8 1.12 -23.13 39.49
N PRO A 9 1.40 -22.38 40.58
CA PRO A 9 1.41 -20.91 40.53
C PRO A 9 2.53 -20.34 39.67
N LEU A 10 3.70 -20.99 39.56
CA LEU A 10 4.81 -20.48 38.74
C LEU A 10 4.45 -20.51 37.25
N ARG A 11 3.79 -21.58 36.79
CA ARG A 11 3.28 -21.68 35.41
C ARG A 11 2.18 -20.65 35.14
N GLN A 12 1.29 -20.42 36.09
CA GLN A 12 0.24 -19.40 35.96
C GLN A 12 0.81 -17.98 35.89
N VAL A 13 1.79 -17.65 36.72
CA VAL A 13 2.45 -16.34 36.71
C VAL A 13 3.23 -16.12 35.40
N VAL A 14 3.93 -17.15 34.91
CA VAL A 14 4.65 -17.08 33.63
C VAL A 14 3.67 -16.91 32.47
N CYS A 15 2.54 -17.65 32.46
CA CYS A 15 1.50 -17.46 31.44
C CYS A 15 0.89 -16.07 31.52
N LEU A 16 0.58 -15.56 32.71
CA LEU A 16 -0.02 -14.24 32.89
C LEU A 16 0.92 -13.12 32.40
N LEU A 17 2.22 -13.25 32.73
CA LEU A 17 3.26 -12.35 32.23
C LEU A 17 3.41 -12.44 30.71
N LEU A 18 3.35 -13.65 30.13
CA LEU A 18 3.41 -13.81 28.68
C LEU A 18 2.19 -13.20 27.99
N THR A 19 0.98 -13.41 28.51
CA THR A 19 -0.24 -12.83 27.95
C THR A 19 -0.29 -11.32 28.12
N LEU A 20 0.16 -10.80 29.26
CA LEU A 20 0.23 -9.37 29.50
C LEU A 20 1.27 -8.73 28.56
N SER A 21 2.41 -9.38 28.36
CA SER A 21 3.45 -8.96 27.42
C SER A 21 2.95 -8.99 25.97
N LEU A 22 2.24 -10.04 25.56
CA LEU A 22 1.63 -10.14 24.22
C LEU A 22 0.51 -9.13 23.99
N CYS A 23 -0.28 -8.78 25.02
CA CYS A 23 -1.34 -7.78 24.90
C CYS A 23 -0.81 -6.34 24.99
N ALA A 24 0.33 -6.11 25.63
CA ALA A 24 0.94 -4.78 25.79
C ALA A 24 1.85 -4.39 24.62
N LEU A 25 2.33 -5.36 23.85
CA LEU A 25 3.11 -5.10 22.64
C LEU A 25 2.14 -5.04 21.44
N PRO A 26 2.00 -3.90 20.76
CA PRO A 26 1.32 -3.88 19.47
C PRO A 26 2.00 -4.90 18.54
N ALA A 27 1.24 -5.91 18.13
CA ALA A 27 1.67 -6.90 17.15
C ALA A 27 1.79 -6.19 15.79
N HIS A 28 2.94 -5.59 15.54
CA HIS A 28 3.30 -5.09 14.23
C HIS A 28 3.63 -6.32 13.37
N ALA A 29 2.62 -6.89 12.72
CA ALA A 29 2.79 -8.01 11.79
C ALA A 29 3.41 -7.58 10.44
N GLY A 30 4.26 -6.55 10.46
CA GLY A 30 4.76 -5.92 9.25
C GLY A 30 6.25 -6.09 9.02
N ILE A 31 6.64 -6.35 7.78
CA ILE A 31 8.03 -6.44 7.33
C ILE A 31 8.52 -5.03 7.00
N VAL A 32 9.65 -4.61 7.57
CA VAL A 32 10.29 -3.31 7.27
C VAL A 32 11.57 -3.54 6.48
N ILE A 33 11.67 -2.92 5.31
CA ILE A 33 12.84 -3.02 4.42
C ILE A 33 13.38 -1.62 4.16
N ARG A 34 14.70 -1.44 4.33
CA ARG A 34 15.37 -0.14 4.19
C ARG A 34 16.65 -0.22 3.39
N GLY A 35 16.87 0.74 2.50
CA GLY A 35 18.17 0.92 1.84
C GLY A 35 18.57 -0.23 0.92
N THR A 36 17.59 -0.95 0.37
CA THR A 36 17.82 -2.15 -0.45
C THR A 36 17.63 -1.87 -1.93
N GLN A 37 18.30 -2.64 -2.78
CA GLN A 37 18.11 -2.61 -4.23
C GLN A 37 17.71 -4.02 -4.69
N GLY A 38 16.60 -4.14 -5.40
CA GLY A 38 16.11 -5.42 -5.93
C GLY A 38 15.45 -6.27 -4.84
N VAL A 39 14.15 -6.07 -4.64
CA VAL A 39 13.35 -6.85 -3.70
C VAL A 39 12.18 -7.48 -4.44
N THR A 40 12.05 -8.81 -4.32
CA THR A 40 10.92 -9.56 -4.87
C THR A 40 10.19 -10.27 -3.74
N MET A 41 8.89 -10.06 -3.61
CA MET A 41 8.07 -10.69 -2.57
C MET A 41 6.71 -11.16 -3.12
N THR A 42 6.17 -12.22 -2.53
CA THR A 42 4.90 -12.82 -2.93
C THR A 42 4.08 -13.25 -1.73
N GLY A 43 2.78 -12.95 -1.67
CA GLY A 43 1.87 -13.46 -0.63
C GLY A 43 2.19 -12.92 0.76
N VAL A 44 2.47 -11.63 0.86
CA VAL A 44 3.02 -10.96 2.04
C VAL A 44 2.03 -9.91 2.53
N ASP A 45 1.90 -9.78 3.84
CA ASP A 45 0.99 -8.85 4.48
C ASP A 45 1.79 -7.79 5.25
N GLY A 46 1.37 -6.53 5.16
CA GLY A 46 1.89 -5.40 5.92
C GLY A 46 3.35 -5.08 5.65
N ILE A 47 3.72 -4.63 4.46
CA ILE A 47 5.12 -4.27 4.17
C ILE A 47 5.34 -2.76 4.15
N HIS A 48 6.43 -2.33 4.79
CA HIS A 48 6.93 -0.97 4.74
C HIS A 48 8.32 -0.92 4.09
N TYR A 49 8.44 -0.17 3.00
CA TYR A 49 9.71 0.15 2.36
C TYR A 49 10.09 1.61 2.56
N ASP A 50 11.37 1.84 2.87
CA ASP A 50 11.94 3.17 2.98
C ASP A 50 13.29 3.23 2.26
N ASN A 51 13.39 4.14 1.27
CA ASN A 51 14.61 4.36 0.49
C ASN A 51 15.10 3.06 -0.20
N THR A 52 14.22 2.43 -0.96
CA THR A 52 14.48 1.16 -1.68
C THR A 52 14.35 1.39 -3.19
N SER A 53 15.11 0.67 -4.01
CA SER A 53 14.85 0.65 -5.46
C SER A 53 14.63 -0.76 -5.99
N GLY A 54 13.84 -0.88 -7.06
CA GLY A 54 13.55 -2.12 -7.76
C GLY A 54 12.73 -3.07 -6.89
N VAL A 55 11.46 -2.76 -6.69
CA VAL A 55 10.53 -3.59 -5.90
C VAL A 55 9.56 -4.30 -6.82
N THR A 56 9.49 -5.62 -6.75
CA THR A 56 8.50 -6.45 -7.44
C THR A 56 7.67 -7.22 -6.43
N MET A 57 6.34 -7.14 -6.54
CA MET A 57 5.44 -7.67 -5.53
C MET A 57 4.21 -8.31 -6.17
N THR A 58 3.79 -9.48 -5.66
CA THR A 58 2.53 -10.12 -6.06
C THR A 58 1.72 -10.59 -4.86
N GLY A 59 0.40 -10.37 -4.87
CA GLY A 59 -0.49 -10.85 -3.79
C GLY A 59 -0.15 -10.22 -2.44
N VAL A 60 -0.08 -8.89 -2.38
CA VAL A 60 0.35 -8.18 -1.15
C VAL A 60 -0.82 -7.44 -0.53
N ASP A 61 -1.11 -7.70 0.73
CA ASP A 61 -2.07 -6.91 1.50
C ASP A 61 -1.29 -5.86 2.32
N GLY A 62 -1.70 -4.59 2.27
CA GLY A 62 -1.08 -3.50 3.03
C GLY A 62 0.36 -3.18 2.62
N PHE A 63 0.53 -2.26 1.67
CA PHE A 63 1.84 -1.73 1.29
C PHE A 63 2.01 -0.25 1.65
N LEU A 64 3.14 0.09 2.27
CA LEU A 64 3.61 1.46 2.48
C LEU A 64 5.00 1.64 1.86
N GLY A 65 5.13 2.55 0.88
CA GLY A 65 6.40 2.88 0.24
C GLY A 65 6.76 4.35 0.40
N LEU A 66 7.94 4.64 0.96
CA LEU A 66 8.50 5.98 1.10
C LEU A 66 9.83 6.07 0.34
N ASN A 67 9.95 7.02 -0.58
CA ASN A 67 11.18 7.24 -1.36
C ASN A 67 11.64 5.97 -2.09
N VAL A 68 10.72 5.30 -2.79
CA VAL A 68 11.01 4.04 -3.50
C VAL A 68 11.07 4.29 -5.01
N ASN A 69 12.02 3.68 -5.70
CA ASN A 69 12.16 3.83 -7.15
C ASN A 69 11.96 2.51 -7.88
N GLY A 70 11.13 2.49 -8.92
CA GLY A 70 10.85 1.30 -9.72
C GLY A 70 10.03 0.27 -8.96
N ILE A 71 8.71 0.45 -8.92
CA ILE A 71 7.78 -0.50 -8.30
C ILE A 71 6.96 -1.20 -9.38
N PHE A 72 6.92 -2.53 -9.34
CA PHE A 72 5.99 -3.35 -10.08
C PHE A 72 5.14 -4.18 -9.11
N LYS A 73 3.82 -3.98 -9.13
CA LYS A 73 2.90 -4.67 -8.20
C LYS A 73 1.69 -5.26 -8.92
N THR A 74 1.34 -6.50 -8.58
CA THR A 74 0.14 -7.16 -9.10
C THR A 74 -0.69 -7.81 -8.00
N GLY A 75 -2.00 -7.62 -7.99
CA GLY A 75 -2.90 -8.28 -7.03
C GLY A 75 -2.61 -7.81 -5.62
N SER A 76 -3.16 -6.67 -5.23
CA SER A 76 -2.86 -6.15 -3.90
C SER A 76 -3.93 -5.25 -3.35
N ASP A 77 -4.04 -5.24 -2.03
CA ASP A 77 -5.07 -4.49 -1.33
C ASP A 77 -4.38 -3.42 -0.49
N GLY A 78 -4.89 -2.19 -0.53
CA GLY A 78 -4.39 -1.09 0.29
C GLY A 78 -2.94 -0.70 0.01
N VAL A 79 -2.74 0.27 -0.89
CA VAL A 79 -1.41 0.76 -1.25
C VAL A 79 -1.27 2.24 -0.93
N THR A 80 -0.26 2.59 -0.13
CA THR A 80 0.11 3.97 0.14
C THR A 80 1.54 4.24 -0.27
N MET A 81 1.75 5.35 -0.97
CA MET A 81 2.99 5.66 -1.66
C MET A 81 3.33 7.16 -1.58
N THR A 82 4.56 7.50 -1.21
CA THR A 82 5.03 8.89 -1.12
C THR A 82 6.45 9.06 -1.65
N GLY A 83 6.65 10.02 -2.57
CA GLY A 83 7.96 10.35 -3.14
C GLY A 83 8.56 9.20 -3.95
N VAL A 84 7.74 8.53 -4.76
CA VAL A 84 8.08 7.29 -5.45
C VAL A 84 8.17 7.55 -6.93
N ASP A 85 9.14 6.97 -7.63
CA ASP A 85 9.28 7.13 -9.08
C ASP A 85 9.12 5.81 -9.83
N GLY A 86 8.44 5.84 -10.98
CA GLY A 86 8.36 4.69 -11.88
C GLY A 86 7.53 3.55 -11.30
N VAL A 87 6.22 3.78 -11.18
CA VAL A 87 5.30 2.83 -10.55
C VAL A 87 4.36 2.20 -11.58
N THR A 88 4.26 0.88 -11.56
CA THR A 88 3.31 0.10 -12.35
C THR A 88 2.49 -0.83 -11.45
N MET A 89 1.17 -0.69 -11.52
CA MET A 89 0.21 -1.41 -10.69
C MET A 89 -0.82 -2.15 -11.56
N THR A 90 -1.21 -3.36 -11.19
CA THR A 90 -2.27 -4.10 -11.89
C THR A 90 -3.13 -4.91 -10.92
N GLY A 91 -4.47 -4.76 -11.00
CA GLY A 91 -5.39 -5.50 -10.14
C GLY A 91 -5.21 -5.12 -8.68
N VAL A 92 -5.46 -3.86 -8.34
CA VAL A 92 -5.15 -3.31 -7.02
C VAL A 92 -6.37 -2.63 -6.43
N ASP A 93 -6.67 -2.97 -5.19
CA ASP A 93 -7.84 -2.48 -4.48
C ASP A 93 -7.42 -1.33 -3.57
N GLY A 94 -7.52 -0.12 -4.09
CA GLY A 94 -7.21 1.12 -3.37
C GLY A 94 -5.74 1.52 -3.43
N VAL A 95 -5.48 2.66 -4.07
CA VAL A 95 -4.17 3.28 -4.16
C VAL A 95 -4.24 4.73 -3.71
N SER A 96 -3.36 5.12 -2.79
CA SER A 96 -3.08 6.50 -2.43
C SER A 96 -1.64 6.85 -2.77
N TYR A 97 -1.46 7.94 -3.50
CA TYR A 97 -0.17 8.33 -4.06
C TYR A 97 0.12 9.82 -3.89
N THR A 98 1.36 10.16 -3.53
CA THR A 98 1.83 11.55 -3.48
C THR A 98 3.26 11.70 -3.99
N GLY A 99 3.51 12.60 -4.95
CA GLY A 99 4.86 12.91 -5.44
C GLY A 99 5.46 11.82 -6.32
N SER A 100 5.00 11.69 -7.58
CA SER A 100 5.61 10.80 -8.59
C SER A 100 6.11 11.56 -9.78
N ASN A 101 7.18 11.08 -10.42
CA ASN A 101 7.48 11.45 -11.81
C ASN A 101 6.82 10.55 -12.87
N SER A 102 6.29 9.37 -12.51
CA SER A 102 5.56 8.51 -13.45
C SER A 102 4.74 7.42 -12.75
N TYR A 103 3.48 7.24 -13.18
CA TYR A 103 2.57 6.23 -12.63
C TYR A 103 1.73 5.58 -13.73
N SER A 104 1.67 4.25 -13.71
CA SER A 104 0.82 3.44 -14.58
C SER A 104 -0.02 2.48 -13.76
N ALA A 105 -1.34 2.46 -14.00
CA ALA A 105 -2.25 1.55 -13.35
C ALA A 105 -3.26 0.92 -14.30
N SER A 106 -3.63 -0.33 -14.03
CA SER A 106 -4.69 -1.03 -14.76
C SER A 106 -5.55 -1.87 -13.82
N HIS A 107 -6.87 -1.82 -13.99
CA HIS A 107 -7.82 -2.58 -13.15
C HIS A 107 -7.66 -2.22 -11.67
N VAL A 108 -7.98 -0.97 -11.32
CA VAL A 108 -7.86 -0.45 -9.95
C VAL A 108 -9.21 0.05 -9.49
N ASP A 109 -9.68 -0.42 -8.34
CA ASP A 109 -11.01 -0.04 -7.85
C ASP A 109 -11.06 1.44 -7.43
N SER A 110 -10.00 1.94 -6.81
CA SER A 110 -9.89 3.35 -6.46
C SER A 110 -8.46 3.86 -6.46
N ALA A 111 -8.26 5.06 -7.02
CA ALA A 111 -6.98 5.75 -7.06
C ALA A 111 -7.13 7.21 -6.60
N SER A 112 -6.32 7.59 -5.62
CA SER A 112 -6.16 8.97 -5.15
C SER A 112 -4.71 9.41 -5.38
N MET A 113 -4.51 10.52 -6.10
CA MET A 113 -3.19 10.99 -6.48
C MET A 113 -3.02 12.49 -6.24
N ALA A 114 -1.86 12.89 -5.75
CA ALA A 114 -1.48 14.29 -5.58
C ALA A 114 -0.07 14.55 -6.10
N SER A 115 0.12 15.64 -6.85
CA SER A 115 1.46 16.08 -7.31
C SER A 115 2.21 14.96 -8.04
N ALA A 116 1.62 14.42 -9.10
CA ALA A 116 2.26 13.40 -9.92
C ALA A 116 2.38 13.87 -11.37
N ASP A 117 3.46 13.45 -12.01
CA ASP A 117 3.72 13.72 -13.41
C ASP A 117 3.56 12.44 -14.22
N GLY A 118 3.02 12.55 -15.43
CA GLY A 118 2.94 11.43 -16.37
C GLY A 118 2.17 10.22 -15.83
N VAL A 119 0.84 10.33 -15.79
CA VAL A 119 -0.06 9.29 -15.28
C VAL A 119 -0.84 8.63 -16.41
N THR A 120 -0.81 7.30 -16.46
CA THR A 120 -1.63 6.48 -17.37
C THR A 120 -2.46 5.51 -16.57
N MET A 121 -3.78 5.49 -16.80
CA MET A 121 -4.68 4.58 -16.07
C MET A 121 -5.71 3.98 -17.01
N THR A 122 -6.00 2.68 -16.85
CA THR A 122 -7.02 1.98 -17.63
C THR A 122 -7.89 1.10 -16.73
N GLY A 123 -9.22 1.12 -16.95
CA GLY A 123 -10.16 0.34 -16.14
C GLY A 123 -10.08 0.67 -14.66
N VAL A 124 -10.12 1.96 -14.31
CA VAL A 124 -10.13 2.42 -12.92
C VAL A 124 -11.52 2.95 -12.59
N ASP A 125 -12.12 2.47 -11.50
CA ASP A 125 -13.52 2.78 -11.17
C ASP A 125 -13.67 4.15 -10.48
N GLY A 126 -12.90 4.38 -9.40
CA GLY A 126 -12.87 5.65 -8.67
C GLY A 126 -11.54 6.39 -8.83
N VAL A 127 -11.58 7.66 -9.24
CA VAL A 127 -10.38 8.47 -9.39
C VAL A 127 -10.52 9.85 -8.76
N THR A 128 -9.54 10.23 -7.93
CA THR A 128 -9.36 11.59 -7.43
C THR A 128 -7.93 12.04 -7.71
N MET A 129 -7.77 13.22 -8.31
CA MET A 129 -6.45 13.77 -8.66
C MET A 129 -6.36 15.24 -8.32
N THR A 130 -5.21 15.66 -7.76
CA THR A 130 -4.94 17.07 -7.46
C THR A 130 -3.53 17.45 -7.88
N GLY A 131 -3.40 18.49 -8.72
CA GLY A 131 -2.10 19.00 -9.19
C GLY A 131 -1.30 17.94 -9.94
N VAL A 132 -1.93 17.24 -10.89
CA VAL A 132 -1.33 16.14 -11.65
C VAL A 132 -1.23 16.55 -13.11
N ASP A 133 -0.08 16.34 -13.75
CA ASP A 133 0.15 16.76 -15.14
C ASP A 133 0.19 15.58 -16.13
N GLY A 134 0.20 15.90 -17.44
CA GLY A 134 0.37 14.89 -18.50
C GLY A 134 -0.78 13.89 -18.66
N GLN A 135 -1.97 14.21 -18.16
CA GLN A 135 -3.14 13.33 -18.14
C GLN A 135 -3.85 13.25 -19.49
N THR A 136 -4.26 12.04 -19.90
CA THR A 136 -5.25 11.85 -20.98
C THR A 136 -6.38 10.97 -20.46
N TRP A 137 -7.60 11.53 -20.45
CA TRP A 137 -8.78 10.83 -19.94
C TRP A 137 -9.63 10.30 -21.09
N GLN A 138 -9.93 9.00 -21.06
CA GLN A 138 -10.99 8.40 -21.86
C GLN A 138 -12.05 7.86 -20.91
N VAL A 139 -13.27 8.37 -21.04
CA VAL A 139 -14.40 8.00 -20.18
C VAL A 139 -15.52 7.42 -21.02
N ASN A 140 -16.12 6.33 -20.56
CA ASN A 140 -17.21 5.67 -21.28
C ASN A 140 -18.50 6.50 -21.27
N SER A 141 -18.81 7.14 -20.14
CA SER A 141 -19.97 8.01 -19.99
C SER A 141 -19.81 8.95 -18.80
N ILE A 142 -20.25 10.19 -18.96
CA ILE A 142 -20.44 11.14 -17.86
C ILE A 142 -21.93 11.52 -17.85
N ILE A 143 -22.61 11.36 -16.72
CA ILE A 143 -23.99 11.79 -16.52
C ILE A 143 -24.01 12.84 -15.41
N VAL A 144 -24.43 14.05 -15.73
CA VAL A 144 -24.64 15.12 -14.75
C VAL A 144 -26.13 15.49 -14.77
N ARG A 145 -26.80 15.42 -13.62
CA ARG A 145 -28.24 15.74 -13.47
C ARG A 145 -28.37 16.95 -12.56
N GLU A 146 -29.15 17.93 -13.02
CA GLU A 146 -29.43 19.18 -12.29
C GLU A 146 -28.18 19.99 -11.86
N PRO A 147 -27.16 20.20 -12.72
CA PRO A 147 -26.04 21.03 -12.34
C PRO A 147 -26.40 22.52 -12.37
N ASP A 148 -26.17 23.23 -11.27
CA ASP A 148 -26.13 24.69 -11.25
C ASP A 148 -24.88 25.24 -12.01
N GLY A 149 -23.88 24.37 -12.23
CA GLY A 149 -22.72 24.62 -13.06
C GLY A 149 -21.76 23.43 -13.04
N VAL A 150 -21.13 23.13 -14.19
CA VAL A 150 -20.04 22.14 -14.30
C VAL A 150 -18.80 22.88 -14.76
N THR A 151 -17.77 22.91 -13.91
CA THR A 151 -16.46 23.45 -14.29
C THR A 151 -15.48 22.29 -14.40
N MET A 152 -14.95 22.05 -15.59
CA MET A 152 -13.83 21.14 -15.83
C MET A 152 -12.58 21.97 -16.02
N THR A 153 -11.66 21.92 -15.06
CA THR A 153 -10.33 22.53 -15.16
C THR A 153 -9.30 21.42 -15.27
N GLY A 154 -8.46 21.48 -16.31
CA GLY A 154 -7.26 20.66 -16.46
C GLY A 154 -6.03 21.51 -16.23
#